data_AF-A0A2E1ITQ4-F1
#
_entry.id   AF-A0A2E1ITQ4-F1
#
_cell.length_a   1.000
_cell.length_b   1.000
_cell.length_c   1.000
_cell.angle_alpha   90.00
_cell.angle_beta   90.00
_cell.angle_gamma   90.00
#
_symmetry.space_group_name_H-M   'P 1'
#
loop_
_entity.id
_entity.type
_entity.pdbx_description
1 polymer ?
#
loop_
_entity_poly.entity_id
_entity_poly.type
_entity_poly.pdbx_seq_one_letter_code
_entity_poly.pdbx_strand_id
1 'polypeptide(L)'
;MKKNNSNIDHKKNVESKSLIIEKLKNLITEDSTIKIKYKIFNQLKKSWTEIGKTPGHLSFGLNNTYRHHIKVFYDFLYLDKDFKKKDLESNKKLKKEIIENSKKIENSADKLKAYRELLTLIKKWNYQIGPVEPKIEESLNNEFDNIIKKIKESKKDYLKNKEEFDEKNILKKKEILENFKNLTKEYPKEKNEWLKLINQIKALKEEFMNIGPIKGNENNEIWKSFKNINRDFSKEKNLFFKNLKKDYSDNINKQLEILRELENYVKTNVIDKKKILDYRDKFKKIKNVPFKRNRENWDKFNLLCNQSFGKIESKRSEIKKEKIEVFNKKRELLKNLNLNNIDSNIEEWKSLEYTGSIKEEKEFLTIIKKELENKNKNSDEIEIELSKIKSKILDKDSINFEKNKIIKKIEDYKKQISQLENNLTFVSQKSDTSIFSNVHSNINSFRKEIEKLEKNLDLISKS
;
A
#
# COMPACT_ATOMS: atom_id res chain seq x y z
N MET A 1 -8.70 -53.66 -24.23
CA MET A 1 -9.52 -53.51 -23.02
C MET A 1 -10.43 -54.73 -22.88
N LYS A 2 -10.11 -55.65 -21.96
CA LYS A 2 -10.95 -56.81 -21.67
C LYS A 2 -12.30 -56.31 -21.13
N LYS A 3 -13.40 -56.58 -21.86
CA LYS A 3 -14.75 -56.47 -21.30
C LYS A 3 -14.81 -57.49 -20.16
N ASN A 4 -14.77 -57.02 -18.92
CA ASN A 4 -15.23 -57.83 -17.79
C ASN A 4 -16.74 -58.02 -17.98
N ASN A 5 -17.12 -59.06 -18.72
CA ASN A 5 -18.44 -59.66 -18.60
C ASN A 5 -18.51 -60.25 -17.19
N SER A 6 -18.85 -59.44 -16.18
CA SER A 6 -19.44 -60.01 -14.98
C SER A 6 -20.74 -60.64 -15.46
N ASN A 7 -20.78 -61.97 -15.55
CA ASN A 7 -22.02 -62.70 -15.80
C ASN A 7 -23.05 -62.14 -14.82
N ILE A 8 -24.03 -61.37 -15.32
CA ILE A 8 -25.08 -60.81 -14.49
C ILE A 8 -25.98 -61.98 -14.20
N ASP A 9 -25.72 -62.65 -13.07
CA ASP A 9 -26.56 -63.73 -12.61
C ASP A 9 -27.87 -63.13 -12.09
N HIS A 10 -28.80 -62.97 -13.03
CA HIS A 10 -30.13 -62.45 -12.76
C HIS A 10 -30.89 -63.31 -11.75
N LYS A 11 -30.58 -64.60 -11.65
CA LYS A 11 -31.18 -65.53 -10.68
C LYS A 11 -30.66 -65.24 -9.27
N LYS A 12 -29.34 -65.10 -9.11
CA LYS A 12 -28.72 -64.70 -7.84
C LYS A 12 -29.20 -63.33 -7.33
N ASN A 13 -29.45 -62.38 -8.24
CA ASN A 13 -30.02 -61.08 -7.90
C ASN A 13 -31.48 -61.17 -7.41
N VAL A 14 -32.28 -62.08 -7.99
CA VAL A 14 -33.64 -62.35 -7.53
C VAL A 14 -33.61 -62.95 -6.13
N GLU A 15 -32.80 -63.99 -5.92
CA GLU A 15 -32.64 -64.64 -4.61
C GLU A 15 -32.18 -63.65 -3.52
N SER A 16 -31.17 -62.83 -3.83
CA SER A 16 -30.68 -61.81 -2.89
C SER A 16 -31.74 -60.77 -2.54
N LYS A 17 -32.59 -60.39 -3.49
CA LYS A 17 -33.71 -59.47 -3.24
C LYS A 17 -34.82 -60.13 -2.43
N SER A 18 -35.17 -61.38 -2.73
CA SER A 18 -36.13 -62.15 -1.93
C SER A 18 -35.67 -62.28 -0.47
N LEU A 19 -34.38 -62.55 -0.25
CA LEU A 19 -33.81 -62.62 1.11
C LEU A 19 -33.90 -61.27 1.86
N ILE A 20 -33.72 -60.14 1.17
CA ILE A 20 -33.93 -58.82 1.78
C ILE A 20 -35.39 -58.64 2.19
N ILE A 21 -36.34 -59.06 1.37
CA ILE A 21 -37.77 -58.98 1.68
C ILE A 21 -38.11 -59.82 2.92
N GLU A 22 -37.59 -61.04 3.02
CA GLU A 22 -37.77 -61.89 4.19
C GLU A 22 -37.17 -61.25 5.45
N LYS A 23 -35.96 -60.71 5.35
CA LYS A 23 -35.32 -59.98 6.47
C LYS A 23 -36.15 -58.75 6.89
N LEU A 24 -36.70 -58.00 5.94
CA LEU A 24 -37.58 -56.86 6.25
C LEU A 24 -38.87 -57.30 6.96
N LYS A 25 -39.44 -58.45 6.57
CA LYS A 25 -40.63 -59.03 7.22
C LYS A 25 -40.34 -59.42 8.67
N ASN A 26 -39.22 -60.09 8.92
CA ASN A 26 -38.85 -60.58 10.25
C ASN A 26 -38.36 -59.47 11.19
N LEU A 27 -37.86 -58.36 10.66
CA LEU A 27 -37.34 -57.24 11.45
C LEU A 27 -38.37 -56.62 12.42
N ILE A 28 -39.67 -56.73 12.10
CA ILE A 28 -40.74 -56.23 12.95
C ILE A 28 -40.90 -57.09 14.21
N THR A 29 -40.77 -58.42 14.06
CA THR A 29 -40.98 -59.42 15.12
C THR A 29 -39.76 -59.67 16.02
N GLU A 30 -38.57 -59.17 15.67
CA GLU A 30 -37.37 -59.33 16.49
C GLU A 30 -37.44 -58.54 17.82
N ASP A 31 -37.02 -59.12 18.94
CA ASP A 31 -36.88 -58.42 20.22
C ASP A 31 -35.60 -57.57 20.26
N SER A 32 -35.66 -56.39 19.65
CA SER A 32 -34.56 -55.41 19.64
C SER A 32 -35.05 -53.97 19.69
N THR A 33 -34.18 -53.05 20.12
CA THR A 33 -34.54 -51.63 20.24
C THR A 33 -34.83 -50.99 18.87
N ILE A 34 -35.74 -50.01 18.83
CA ILE A 34 -36.15 -49.29 17.61
C ILE A 34 -34.94 -48.73 16.84
N LYS A 35 -33.92 -48.23 17.55
CA LYS A 35 -32.68 -47.69 16.94
C LYS A 35 -31.90 -48.77 16.19
N ILE A 36 -31.79 -49.98 16.73
CA ILE A 36 -31.08 -51.10 16.08
C ILE A 36 -31.87 -51.56 14.86
N LYS A 37 -33.20 -51.73 14.99
CA LYS A 37 -34.09 -52.07 13.86
C LYS A 37 -33.97 -51.06 12.72
N TYR A 38 -34.00 -49.76 13.03
CA TYR A 38 -33.85 -48.70 12.02
C TYR A 38 -32.47 -48.73 11.33
N LYS A 39 -31.40 -49.07 12.05
CA LYS A 39 -30.06 -49.24 11.47
C LYS A 39 -30.03 -50.40 10.47
N ILE A 40 -30.55 -51.56 10.86
CA ILE A 40 -30.63 -52.75 9.99
C ILE A 40 -31.52 -52.46 8.78
N PHE A 41 -32.66 -51.81 8.98
CA PHE A 41 -33.56 -51.37 7.92
C PHE A 41 -32.86 -50.50 6.87
N ASN A 42 -32.08 -49.51 7.31
CA ASN A 42 -31.31 -48.66 6.40
C ASN A 42 -30.21 -49.42 5.66
N GLN A 43 -29.57 -50.40 6.30
CA GLN A 43 -28.62 -51.29 5.62
C GLN A 43 -29.32 -52.13 4.54
N LEU A 44 -30.48 -52.71 4.84
CA LEU A 44 -31.27 -53.47 3.87
C LEU A 44 -31.72 -52.61 2.68
N LYS A 45 -32.14 -51.35 2.92
CA LYS A 45 -32.44 -50.37 1.86
C LYS A 45 -31.23 -50.10 0.97
N LYS A 46 -30.05 -49.93 1.56
CA LYS A 46 -28.80 -49.73 0.80
C LYS A 46 -28.46 -50.96 -0.05
N SER A 47 -28.47 -52.15 0.55
CA SER A 47 -28.20 -53.41 -0.15
C SER A 47 -29.19 -53.64 -1.30
N TRP A 48 -30.47 -53.29 -1.13
CA TRP A 48 -31.47 -53.38 -2.20
C TRP A 48 -31.09 -52.55 -3.43
N THR A 49 -30.53 -51.35 -3.23
CA THR A 49 -30.09 -50.47 -4.32
C THR A 49 -28.79 -50.88 -4.99
N GLU A 50 -27.95 -51.65 -4.28
CA GLU A 50 -26.68 -52.17 -4.78
C GLU A 50 -26.86 -53.44 -5.63
N ILE A 51 -27.89 -54.24 -5.35
CA ILE A 51 -28.20 -55.42 -6.15
C ILE A 51 -28.58 -55.01 -7.58
N GLY A 52 -28.02 -55.75 -8.54
CA GLY A 52 -28.17 -55.50 -9.97
C GLY A 52 -29.59 -55.74 -10.53
N LYS A 53 -29.67 -55.74 -11.86
CA LYS A 53 -30.94 -55.94 -12.57
C LYS A 53 -31.48 -57.35 -12.33
N THR A 54 -32.80 -57.47 -12.19
CA THR A 54 -33.55 -58.72 -12.17
C THR A 54 -34.33 -58.90 -13.47
N PRO A 55 -34.79 -60.12 -13.80
CA PRO A 55 -35.63 -60.35 -14.97
C PRO A 55 -36.90 -59.49 -14.94
N GLY A 56 -37.28 -58.92 -16.08
CA GLY A 56 -38.38 -57.95 -16.18
C GLY A 56 -39.69 -58.47 -15.58
N HIS A 57 -40.07 -59.70 -15.90
CA HIS A 57 -41.31 -60.34 -15.42
C HIS A 57 -41.38 -60.49 -13.88
N LEU A 58 -40.25 -60.72 -13.19
CA LEU A 58 -40.20 -60.83 -11.72
C LEU A 58 -39.97 -59.49 -11.01
N SER A 59 -39.42 -58.52 -11.72
CA SER A 59 -39.02 -57.23 -11.13
C SER A 59 -40.19 -56.45 -10.55
N PHE A 60 -41.36 -56.49 -11.21
CA PHE A 60 -42.56 -55.79 -10.76
C PHE A 60 -43.06 -56.35 -9.43
N GLY A 61 -43.23 -57.67 -9.34
CA GLY A 61 -43.64 -58.35 -8.12
C GLY A 61 -42.69 -58.09 -6.96
N LEU A 62 -41.38 -58.31 -7.16
CA LEU A 62 -40.36 -58.08 -6.13
C LEU A 62 -40.37 -56.63 -5.61
N ASN A 63 -40.48 -55.65 -6.51
CA ASN A 63 -40.51 -54.23 -6.11
C ASN A 63 -41.79 -53.88 -5.33
N ASN A 64 -42.95 -54.43 -5.70
CA ASN A 64 -44.19 -54.19 -4.98
C ASN A 64 -44.17 -54.80 -3.59
N THR A 65 -43.72 -56.05 -3.47
CA THR A 65 -43.58 -56.73 -2.19
C THR A 65 -42.57 -55.99 -1.29
N TYR A 66 -41.44 -55.56 -1.84
CA TYR A 66 -40.48 -54.73 -1.12
C TYR A 66 -41.11 -53.41 -0.63
N ARG A 67 -41.79 -52.66 -1.51
CA ARG A 67 -42.46 -51.40 -1.13
C ARG A 67 -43.51 -51.61 -0.04
N HIS A 68 -44.26 -52.71 -0.10
CA HIS A 68 -45.22 -53.08 0.93
C HIS A 68 -44.52 -53.25 2.29
N HIS A 69 -43.47 -54.07 2.38
CA HIS A 69 -42.76 -54.27 3.65
C HIS A 69 -42.03 -53.02 4.16
N ILE A 70 -41.54 -52.15 3.25
CA ILE A 70 -41.03 -50.83 3.62
C ILE A 70 -42.14 -50.00 4.29
N LYS A 71 -43.34 -49.95 3.69
CA LYS A 71 -44.48 -49.23 4.25
C LYS A 71 -44.86 -49.77 5.63
N VAL A 72 -45.02 -51.09 5.75
CA VAL A 72 -45.35 -51.75 7.03
C VAL A 72 -44.32 -51.42 8.11
N PHE A 73 -43.03 -51.40 7.76
CA PHE A 73 -41.99 -51.03 8.72
C PHE A 73 -42.05 -49.55 9.14
N TYR A 74 -42.34 -48.63 8.22
CA TYR A 74 -42.57 -47.22 8.57
C TYR A 74 -43.83 -47.04 9.42
N ASP A 75 -44.91 -47.78 9.14
CA ASP A 75 -46.13 -47.77 9.96
C ASP A 75 -45.83 -48.21 11.41
N PHE A 76 -44.98 -49.24 11.59
CA PHE A 76 -44.46 -49.65 12.89
C PHE A 76 -43.58 -48.60 13.55
N LEU A 77 -42.62 -48.04 12.82
CA LEU A 77 -41.66 -47.04 13.31
C LEU A 77 -42.36 -45.74 13.77
N TYR A 78 -43.43 -45.37 13.08
CA TYR A 78 -44.20 -44.14 13.32
C TYR A 78 -45.24 -44.27 14.44
N LEU A 79 -45.29 -45.41 15.13
CA LEU A 79 -45.94 -45.51 16.43
C LEU A 79 -45.28 -44.56 17.45
N ASP A 80 -43.96 -44.35 17.33
CA ASP A 80 -43.24 -43.29 18.06
C ASP A 80 -43.42 -41.93 17.36
N LYS A 81 -44.21 -41.05 18.00
CA LYS A 81 -44.53 -39.72 17.47
C LYS A 81 -43.31 -38.80 17.37
N ASP A 82 -42.37 -38.89 18.30
CA ASP A 82 -41.18 -38.03 18.32
C ASP A 82 -40.20 -38.46 17.24
N PHE A 83 -40.02 -39.77 17.07
CA PHE A 83 -39.26 -40.32 15.96
C PHE A 83 -39.86 -39.91 14.62
N LYS A 84 -41.18 -40.10 14.45
CA LYS A 84 -41.92 -39.72 13.23
C LYS A 84 -41.67 -38.27 12.84
N LYS A 85 -41.84 -37.33 13.77
CA LYS A 85 -41.65 -35.90 13.49
C LYS A 85 -40.23 -35.59 13.02
N LYS A 86 -39.21 -36.18 13.68
CA LYS A 86 -37.80 -35.98 13.32
C LYS A 86 -37.46 -36.60 11.95
N ASP A 87 -37.95 -37.80 11.67
CA ASP A 87 -37.69 -38.52 10.42
C ASP A 87 -38.37 -37.83 9.22
N LEU A 88 -39.63 -37.39 9.35
CA LEU A 88 -40.34 -36.65 8.30
C LEU A 88 -39.63 -35.34 7.92
N GLU A 89 -39.17 -34.57 8.92
CA GLU A 89 -38.44 -33.32 8.67
C GLU A 89 -37.05 -33.59 8.05
N SER A 90 -36.37 -34.65 8.48
CA SER A 90 -35.10 -35.09 7.87
C SER A 90 -35.30 -35.51 6.40
N ASN A 91 -36.29 -36.36 6.12
CA ASN A 91 -36.62 -36.82 4.77
C ASN A 91 -36.99 -35.63 3.85
N LYS A 92 -37.74 -34.65 4.36
CA LYS A 92 -38.07 -33.42 3.63
C LYS A 92 -36.83 -32.62 3.27
N LYS A 93 -35.87 -32.47 4.18
CA LYS A 93 -34.58 -31.81 3.89
C LYS A 93 -33.80 -32.55 2.81
N LEU A 94 -33.71 -33.88 2.91
CA LEU A 94 -33.03 -34.71 1.91
C LEU A 94 -33.71 -34.63 0.53
N LYS A 95 -35.04 -34.67 0.46
CA LYS A 95 -35.79 -34.48 -0.79
C LYS A 95 -35.50 -33.10 -1.40
N LYS A 96 -35.53 -32.03 -0.61
CA LYS A 96 -35.17 -30.68 -1.07
C LYS A 96 -33.74 -30.60 -1.59
N GLU A 97 -32.78 -31.22 -0.90
CA GLU A 97 -31.38 -31.29 -1.34
C GLU A 97 -31.25 -32.03 -2.67
N ILE A 98 -31.97 -33.14 -2.86
CA ILE A 98 -32.00 -33.84 -4.16
C ILE A 98 -32.56 -32.94 -5.26
N ILE A 99 -33.64 -32.19 -5.00
CA ILE A 99 -34.20 -31.25 -5.98
C ILE A 99 -33.17 -30.18 -6.35
N GLU A 100 -32.50 -29.57 -5.36
CA GLU A 100 -31.47 -28.57 -5.61
C GLU A 100 -30.31 -29.14 -6.43
N ASN A 101 -29.83 -30.34 -6.08
CA ASN A 101 -28.80 -31.04 -6.84
C ASN A 101 -29.28 -31.39 -8.25
N SER A 102 -30.55 -31.73 -8.43
CA SER A 102 -31.14 -32.01 -9.75
C SER A 102 -31.22 -30.77 -10.62
N LYS A 103 -31.54 -29.60 -10.05
CA LYS A 103 -31.47 -28.30 -10.76
C LYS A 103 -30.05 -27.95 -11.18
N LYS A 104 -29.04 -28.24 -10.34
CA LYS A 104 -27.61 -28.08 -10.73
C LYS A 104 -27.26 -28.98 -11.92
N ILE A 105 -27.74 -30.22 -11.91
CA ILE A 105 -27.53 -31.20 -12.98
C ILE A 105 -28.25 -30.81 -14.27
N GLU A 106 -29.45 -30.23 -14.19
CA GLU A 106 -30.22 -29.70 -15.33
C GLU A 106 -29.40 -28.68 -16.15
N ASN A 107 -28.67 -27.81 -15.45
CA ASN A 107 -27.81 -26.78 -16.04
C ASN A 107 -26.45 -27.28 -16.53
N SER A 108 -26.13 -28.57 -16.30
CA SER A 108 -24.86 -29.15 -16.78
C SER A 108 -24.82 -29.17 -18.31
N ALA A 109 -23.67 -28.85 -18.88
CA ALA A 109 -23.46 -28.93 -20.33
C ALA A 109 -23.34 -30.37 -20.83
N ASP A 110 -22.82 -31.29 -20.02
CA ASP A 110 -22.76 -32.71 -20.37
C ASP A 110 -24.10 -33.38 -20.10
N LYS A 111 -24.97 -33.39 -21.11
CA LYS A 111 -26.32 -33.96 -21.02
C LYS A 111 -26.33 -35.46 -20.72
N LEU A 112 -25.28 -36.19 -21.14
CA LEU A 112 -25.18 -37.63 -20.88
C LEU A 112 -24.74 -37.92 -19.45
N LYS A 113 -23.74 -37.19 -18.94
CA LYS A 113 -23.34 -37.26 -17.53
C LYS A 113 -24.48 -36.81 -16.62
N ALA A 114 -25.14 -35.70 -16.96
CA ALA A 114 -26.29 -35.19 -16.21
C ALA A 114 -27.38 -36.26 -16.04
N TYR A 115 -27.69 -36.98 -17.12
CA TYR A 115 -28.65 -38.09 -17.05
C TYR A 115 -28.18 -39.25 -16.15
N ARG A 116 -26.89 -39.62 -16.16
CA ARG A 116 -26.35 -40.67 -15.28
C ARG A 116 -26.43 -40.28 -13.80
N GLU A 117 -26.12 -39.03 -13.50
CA GLU A 117 -26.22 -38.48 -12.13
C GLU A 117 -27.68 -38.40 -11.69
N LEU A 118 -28.59 -37.95 -12.56
CA LEU A 118 -30.03 -37.97 -12.32
C LEU A 118 -30.53 -39.38 -11.99
N LEU A 119 -30.10 -40.42 -12.72
CA LEU A 119 -30.49 -41.80 -12.39
C LEU A 119 -30.07 -42.23 -10.99
N THR A 120 -28.95 -41.70 -10.49
CA THR A 120 -28.48 -41.95 -9.13
C THR A 120 -29.36 -41.22 -8.12
N LEU A 121 -29.75 -39.98 -8.40
CA LEU A 121 -30.70 -39.22 -7.58
C LEU A 121 -32.09 -39.85 -7.56
N ILE A 122 -32.61 -40.33 -8.69
CA ILE A 122 -33.87 -41.08 -8.77
C ILE A 122 -33.82 -42.33 -7.90
N LYS A 123 -32.70 -43.07 -7.91
CA LYS A 123 -32.53 -44.24 -7.04
C LYS A 123 -32.56 -43.85 -5.56
N LYS A 124 -31.84 -42.78 -5.18
CA LYS A 124 -31.86 -42.27 -3.80
C LYS A 124 -33.27 -41.84 -3.37
N TRP A 125 -33.95 -41.08 -4.21
CA TRP A 125 -35.32 -40.61 -3.99
C TRP A 125 -36.30 -41.75 -3.76
N ASN A 126 -36.28 -42.77 -4.61
CA ASN A 126 -37.27 -43.85 -4.60
C ASN A 126 -37.03 -44.94 -3.55
N TYR A 127 -35.78 -45.17 -3.15
CA TYR A 127 -35.41 -46.34 -2.35
C TYR A 127 -34.67 -46.01 -1.05
N GLN A 128 -34.04 -44.84 -0.93
CA GLN A 128 -33.24 -44.49 0.25
C GLN A 128 -33.93 -43.44 1.14
N ILE A 129 -34.70 -42.52 0.59
CA ILE A 129 -35.44 -41.54 1.37
C ILE A 129 -36.79 -42.11 1.82
N GLY A 130 -37.20 -41.80 3.05
CA GLY A 130 -38.50 -42.20 3.60
C GLY A 130 -39.66 -41.29 3.18
N PRO A 131 -40.86 -41.53 3.72
CA PRO A 131 -42.02 -40.70 3.45
C PRO A 131 -41.87 -39.29 4.05
N VAL A 132 -42.67 -38.36 3.55
CA VAL A 132 -42.80 -36.99 4.07
C VAL A 132 -44.29 -36.69 4.31
N GLU A 133 -44.62 -35.52 4.85
CA GLU A 133 -46.03 -35.13 5.02
C GLU A 133 -46.77 -35.13 3.67
N PRO A 134 -47.99 -35.71 3.57
CA PRO A 134 -48.68 -35.90 2.28
C PRO A 134 -48.83 -34.62 1.46
N LYS A 135 -49.18 -33.49 2.11
CA LYS A 135 -49.32 -32.18 1.44
C LYS A 135 -48.02 -31.70 0.79
N ILE A 136 -46.88 -32.00 1.40
CA ILE A 136 -45.56 -31.59 0.92
C ILE A 136 -45.04 -32.61 -0.11
N GLU A 137 -45.38 -33.89 0.06
CA GLU A 137 -44.94 -34.98 -0.82
C GLU A 137 -45.35 -34.75 -2.27
N GLU A 138 -46.62 -34.41 -2.50
CA GLU A 138 -47.15 -34.13 -3.84
C GLU A 138 -46.40 -32.97 -4.50
N SER A 139 -46.19 -31.86 -3.79
CA SER A 139 -45.46 -30.71 -4.29
C SER A 139 -44.01 -31.05 -4.66
N LEU A 140 -43.30 -31.78 -3.80
CA LEU A 140 -41.91 -32.18 -4.04
C LEU A 140 -41.79 -33.21 -5.18
N ASN A 141 -42.73 -34.15 -5.29
CA ASN A 141 -42.76 -35.13 -6.38
C ASN A 141 -43.01 -34.43 -7.71
N ASN A 142 -44.00 -33.52 -7.79
CA ASN A 142 -44.28 -32.75 -9.00
C ASN A 142 -43.08 -31.93 -9.45
N GLU A 143 -42.38 -31.26 -8.51
CA GLU A 143 -41.17 -30.51 -8.83
C GLU A 143 -40.06 -31.41 -9.36
N PHE A 144 -39.81 -32.55 -8.72
CA PHE A 144 -38.78 -33.48 -9.14
C PHE A 144 -39.09 -34.16 -10.48
N ASP A 145 -40.35 -34.55 -10.72
CA ASP A 145 -40.81 -35.16 -11.98
C ASP A 145 -40.68 -34.19 -13.15
N ASN A 146 -40.96 -32.90 -12.94
CA ASN A 146 -40.72 -31.86 -13.94
C ASN A 146 -39.23 -31.76 -14.31
N ILE A 147 -38.33 -31.78 -13.32
CA ILE A 147 -36.87 -31.77 -13.58
C ILE A 147 -36.44 -33.04 -14.32
N ILE A 148 -36.96 -34.21 -13.92
CA ILE A 148 -36.69 -35.49 -14.60
C ILE A 148 -37.10 -35.42 -16.07
N LYS A 149 -38.29 -34.88 -16.36
CA LYS A 149 -38.82 -34.74 -17.72
C LYS A 149 -37.91 -33.86 -18.57
N LYS A 150 -37.55 -32.67 -18.06
CA LYS A 150 -36.65 -31.74 -18.77
C LYS A 150 -35.27 -32.34 -19.08
N ILE A 151 -34.65 -33.03 -18.12
CA ILE A 151 -33.33 -33.67 -18.35
C ILE A 151 -33.44 -34.81 -19.37
N LYS A 152 -34.53 -35.60 -19.34
CA LYS A 152 -34.79 -36.65 -20.34
C LYS A 152 -34.98 -36.07 -21.74
N GLU A 153 -35.76 -34.99 -21.86
CA GLU A 153 -35.97 -34.27 -23.12
C GLU A 153 -34.66 -33.69 -23.64
N SER A 154 -33.87 -33.01 -22.79
CA SER A 154 -32.57 -32.48 -23.17
C SER A 154 -31.59 -33.56 -23.64
N LYS A 155 -31.58 -34.73 -23.00
CA LYS A 155 -30.80 -35.88 -23.48
C LYS A 155 -31.29 -36.36 -24.85
N LYS A 156 -32.61 -36.47 -25.04
CA LYS A 156 -33.21 -36.94 -26.29
C LYS A 156 -32.85 -35.98 -27.43
N ASP A 157 -32.97 -34.68 -27.18
CA ASP A 157 -32.60 -33.63 -28.12
C ASP A 157 -31.11 -33.67 -28.47
N TYR A 158 -30.22 -33.76 -27.46
CA TYR A 158 -28.78 -33.93 -27.69
C TYR A 158 -28.44 -35.15 -28.54
N LEU A 159 -29.11 -36.30 -28.32
CA LEU A 159 -28.87 -37.51 -29.12
C LEU A 159 -29.40 -37.39 -30.55
N LYS A 160 -30.46 -36.61 -30.77
CA LYS A 160 -31.04 -36.38 -32.11
C LYS A 160 -30.18 -35.41 -32.93
N ASN A 161 -29.71 -34.33 -32.32
CA ASN A 161 -28.98 -33.23 -32.96
C ASN A 161 -27.48 -33.23 -32.59
N LYS A 162 -26.92 -34.42 -32.37
CA LYS A 162 -25.59 -34.58 -31.78
C LYS A 162 -24.49 -33.85 -32.55
N GLU A 163 -24.51 -33.94 -33.88
CA GLU A 163 -23.49 -33.33 -34.74
C GLU A 163 -23.50 -31.80 -34.61
N GLU A 164 -24.69 -31.19 -34.67
CA GLU A 164 -24.85 -29.74 -34.51
C GLU A 164 -24.38 -29.25 -33.12
N PHE A 165 -24.68 -30.01 -32.06
CA PHE A 165 -24.18 -29.70 -30.71
C PHE A 165 -22.66 -29.86 -30.61
N ASP A 166 -22.09 -30.91 -31.20
CA ASP A 166 -20.65 -31.15 -31.21
C ASP A 166 -19.92 -30.04 -31.99
N GLU A 167 -20.43 -29.62 -33.16
CA GLU A 167 -19.89 -28.50 -33.95
C GLU A 167 -19.92 -27.16 -33.19
N LYS A 168 -21.08 -26.80 -32.60
CA LYS A 168 -21.20 -25.59 -31.77
C LYS A 168 -20.24 -25.60 -30.58
N ASN A 169 -20.05 -26.75 -29.95
CA ASN A 169 -19.13 -26.90 -28.84
C ASN A 169 -17.66 -26.80 -29.30
N ILE A 170 -17.31 -27.33 -30.49
CA ILE A 170 -15.98 -27.18 -31.08
C ILE A 170 -15.68 -25.71 -31.35
N LEU A 171 -16.61 -24.99 -31.98
CA LEU A 171 -16.48 -23.56 -32.28
C LEU A 171 -16.24 -22.75 -31.01
N LYS A 172 -17.07 -22.92 -29.98
CA LYS A 172 -16.89 -22.25 -28.68
C LYS A 172 -15.53 -22.55 -28.04
N LYS A 173 -15.06 -23.80 -28.10
CA LYS A 173 -13.73 -24.13 -27.57
C LYS A 173 -12.61 -23.49 -28.38
N LYS A 174 -12.74 -23.39 -29.70
CA LYS A 174 -11.78 -22.68 -30.57
C LYS A 174 -11.74 -21.18 -30.25
N GLU A 175 -12.90 -20.54 -30.05
CA GLU A 175 -13.00 -19.14 -29.62
C GLU A 175 -12.33 -18.89 -28.25
N ILE A 176 -12.62 -19.73 -27.25
CA ILE A 176 -11.98 -19.62 -25.93
C ILE A 176 -10.46 -19.80 -26.04
N LEU A 177 -10.01 -20.74 -26.87
CA LEU A 177 -8.58 -20.97 -27.10
C LEU A 177 -7.93 -19.73 -27.71
N GLU A 178 -8.58 -19.08 -28.68
CA GLU A 178 -8.06 -17.88 -29.32
C GLU A 178 -8.03 -16.68 -28.36
N ASN A 179 -9.08 -16.51 -27.54
CA ASN A 179 -9.10 -15.52 -26.47
C ASN A 179 -7.99 -15.76 -25.45
N PHE A 180 -7.74 -17.01 -25.06
CA PHE A 180 -6.64 -17.36 -24.17
C PHE A 180 -5.29 -17.03 -24.82
N LYS A 181 -5.08 -17.36 -26.10
CA LYS A 181 -3.85 -16.97 -26.82
C LYS A 181 -3.68 -15.46 -26.85
N ASN A 182 -4.72 -14.70 -27.17
CA ASN A 182 -4.67 -13.24 -27.25
C ASN A 182 -4.28 -12.62 -25.90
N LEU A 183 -4.86 -13.11 -24.79
CA LEU A 183 -4.50 -12.67 -23.45
C LEU A 183 -3.08 -13.08 -23.00
N THR A 184 -2.47 -14.05 -23.68
CA THR A 184 -1.12 -14.57 -23.36
C THR A 184 -0.05 -14.18 -24.38
N LYS A 185 -0.37 -13.32 -25.36
CA LYS A 185 0.60 -12.77 -26.30
C LYS A 185 1.64 -11.90 -25.61
N GLU A 186 1.18 -11.04 -24.70
CA GLU A 186 2.04 -10.15 -23.92
C GLU A 186 1.72 -10.25 -22.44
N TYR A 187 2.76 -10.45 -21.63
CA TYR A 187 2.61 -10.55 -20.19
C TYR A 187 2.80 -9.18 -19.53
N PRO A 188 1.93 -8.81 -18.56
CA PRO A 188 2.04 -7.54 -17.88
C PRO A 188 3.31 -7.46 -17.02
N LYS A 189 3.73 -6.24 -16.69
CA LYS A 189 4.88 -5.99 -15.81
C LYS A 189 4.45 -5.71 -14.36
N GLU A 190 3.21 -5.33 -14.15
CA GLU A 190 2.70 -4.97 -12.83
C GLU A 190 1.93 -6.11 -12.16
N LYS A 191 2.06 -6.20 -10.83
CA LYS A 191 1.36 -7.21 -10.03
C LYS A 191 -0.16 -7.13 -10.19
N ASN A 192 -0.73 -5.92 -10.20
CA ASN A 192 -2.19 -5.75 -10.26
C ASN A 192 -2.77 -6.20 -11.60
N GLU A 193 -2.05 -5.94 -12.70
CA GLU A 193 -2.41 -6.41 -14.03
C GLU A 193 -2.28 -7.93 -14.15
N TRP A 194 -1.23 -8.53 -13.56
CA TRP A 194 -1.11 -9.98 -13.44
C TRP A 194 -2.29 -10.62 -12.72
N LEU A 195 -2.78 -10.01 -11.63
CA LEU A 195 -3.96 -10.50 -10.91
C LEU A 195 -5.23 -10.42 -11.77
N LYS A 196 -5.42 -9.35 -12.54
CA LYS A 196 -6.53 -9.24 -13.50
C LYS A 196 -6.46 -10.33 -14.56
N LEU A 197 -5.29 -10.53 -15.16
CA LEU A 197 -5.05 -11.55 -16.18
C LEU A 197 -5.31 -12.96 -15.64
N ILE A 198 -4.87 -13.27 -14.41
CA ILE A 198 -5.14 -14.56 -13.75
C ILE A 198 -6.64 -14.80 -13.61
N ASN A 199 -7.41 -13.78 -13.21
CA ASN A 199 -8.85 -13.91 -13.05
C ASN A 199 -9.55 -14.11 -14.39
N GLN A 200 -9.16 -13.38 -15.43
CA GLN A 200 -9.70 -13.56 -16.80
C GLN A 200 -9.41 -14.97 -17.33
N ILE A 201 -8.18 -15.45 -17.19
CA ILE A 201 -7.80 -16.79 -17.61
C ILE A 201 -8.52 -17.86 -16.77
N LYS A 202 -8.78 -17.60 -15.48
CA LYS A 202 -9.57 -18.50 -14.63
C LYS A 202 -10.99 -18.64 -15.16
N ALA A 203 -11.64 -17.53 -15.51
CA ALA A 203 -12.98 -17.55 -16.11
C ALA A 203 -12.99 -18.34 -17.43
N LEU A 204 -12.05 -18.09 -18.34
CA LEU A 204 -11.92 -18.84 -19.59
C LEU A 204 -11.69 -20.35 -19.38
N LYS A 205 -10.91 -20.72 -18.35
CA LYS A 205 -10.71 -22.13 -18.00
C LYS A 205 -11.99 -22.78 -17.50
N GLU A 206 -12.75 -22.09 -16.66
CA GLU A 206 -14.04 -22.58 -16.16
C GLU A 206 -15.03 -22.73 -17.31
N GLU A 207 -15.13 -21.74 -18.21
CA GLU A 207 -15.94 -21.83 -19.43
C GLU A 207 -15.51 -23.01 -20.32
N PHE A 208 -14.21 -23.18 -20.56
CA PHE A 208 -13.67 -24.29 -21.37
C PHE A 208 -14.02 -25.67 -20.79
N MET A 209 -13.93 -25.80 -19.46
CA MET A 209 -14.27 -27.03 -18.73
C MET A 209 -15.77 -27.30 -18.68
N ASN A 210 -16.58 -26.23 -18.68
CA ASN A 210 -18.03 -26.30 -18.67
C ASN A 210 -18.62 -26.58 -20.05
N ILE A 211 -17.84 -26.62 -21.13
CA ILE A 211 -18.35 -27.10 -22.43
C ILE A 211 -18.45 -28.62 -22.41
N GLY A 212 -19.57 -29.14 -22.92
CA GLY A 212 -19.86 -30.58 -22.97
C GLY A 212 -18.77 -31.42 -23.64
N PRO A 213 -18.76 -32.75 -23.42
CA PRO A 213 -17.79 -33.64 -24.03
C PRO A 213 -18.01 -33.71 -25.53
N ILE A 214 -16.92 -33.58 -26.28
CA ILE A 214 -16.89 -33.71 -27.74
C ILE A 214 -15.98 -34.90 -28.05
N LYS A 215 -16.41 -35.80 -28.94
CA LYS A 215 -15.58 -36.92 -29.39
C LYS A 215 -14.96 -36.58 -30.73
N GLY A 216 -13.68 -36.89 -30.90
CA GLY A 216 -12.99 -36.75 -32.18
C GLY A 216 -11.56 -36.24 -32.05
N ASN A 217 -10.83 -36.29 -33.17
CA ASN A 217 -9.45 -35.83 -33.24
C ASN A 217 -9.34 -34.34 -32.98
N GLU A 218 -10.25 -33.52 -33.51
CA GLU A 218 -10.26 -32.07 -33.28
C GLU A 218 -10.32 -31.69 -31.80
N ASN A 219 -11.17 -32.36 -31.01
CA ASN A 219 -11.23 -32.09 -29.57
C ASN A 219 -9.89 -32.44 -28.89
N ASN A 220 -9.22 -33.51 -29.29
CA ASN A 220 -7.91 -33.86 -28.73
C ASN A 220 -6.85 -32.80 -29.05
N GLU A 221 -6.87 -32.24 -30.26
CA GLU A 221 -5.97 -31.14 -30.66
C GLU A 221 -6.23 -29.85 -29.89
N ILE A 222 -7.52 -29.48 -29.73
CA ILE A 222 -7.94 -28.34 -28.91
C ILE A 222 -7.46 -28.53 -27.47
N TRP A 223 -7.66 -29.71 -26.88
CA TRP A 223 -7.20 -30.02 -25.53
C TRP A 223 -5.69 -29.98 -25.39
N LYS A 224 -4.95 -30.49 -26.37
CA LYS A 224 -3.48 -30.42 -26.40
C LYS A 224 -3.02 -28.96 -26.45
N SER A 225 -3.64 -28.14 -27.29
CA SER A 225 -3.35 -26.71 -27.42
C SER A 225 -3.65 -25.96 -26.13
N PHE A 226 -4.81 -26.19 -25.52
CA PHE A 226 -5.19 -25.60 -24.24
C PHE A 226 -4.20 -25.96 -23.13
N LYS A 227 -3.79 -27.23 -23.04
CA LYS A 227 -2.80 -27.68 -22.06
C LYS A 227 -1.45 -27.00 -22.26
N ASN A 228 -1.00 -26.84 -23.51
CA ASN A 228 0.25 -26.16 -23.82
C ASN A 228 0.20 -24.69 -23.40
N ILE A 229 -0.81 -23.94 -23.85
CA ILE A 229 -0.98 -22.51 -23.48
C ILE A 229 -1.07 -22.35 -21.97
N ASN A 230 -1.85 -23.21 -21.30
CA ASN A 230 -1.97 -23.16 -19.85
C ASN A 230 -0.65 -23.46 -19.11
N ARG A 231 0.14 -24.40 -19.63
CA ARG A 231 1.46 -24.72 -19.07
C ARG A 231 2.40 -23.53 -19.23
N ASP A 232 2.41 -22.90 -20.39
CA ASP A 232 3.30 -21.78 -20.67
C ASP A 232 2.89 -20.54 -19.87
N PHE A 233 1.59 -20.22 -19.80
CA PHE A 233 1.06 -19.23 -18.87
C PHE A 233 1.47 -19.48 -17.41
N SER A 234 1.39 -20.74 -16.97
CA SER A 234 1.75 -21.10 -15.60
C SER A 234 3.24 -20.92 -15.32
N LYS A 235 4.11 -21.22 -16.30
CA LYS A 235 5.55 -20.97 -16.19
C LYS A 235 5.85 -19.47 -16.05
N GLU A 236 5.29 -18.65 -16.94
CA GLU A 236 5.52 -17.20 -16.95
C GLU A 236 4.98 -16.53 -15.68
N LYS A 237 3.77 -16.93 -15.25
CA LYS A 237 3.21 -16.52 -13.97
C LYS A 237 4.16 -16.85 -12.81
N ASN A 238 4.65 -18.08 -12.74
CA ASN A 238 5.52 -18.51 -11.66
C ASN A 238 6.87 -17.77 -11.70
N LEU A 239 7.43 -17.53 -12.88
CA LEU A 239 8.65 -16.76 -13.08
C LEU A 239 8.47 -15.32 -12.58
N PHE A 240 7.39 -14.65 -12.97
CA PHE A 240 7.07 -13.29 -12.53
C PHE A 240 6.98 -13.18 -11.00
N PHE A 241 6.17 -14.04 -10.35
CA PHE A 241 6.04 -13.97 -8.90
C PHE A 241 7.30 -14.41 -8.14
N LYS A 242 8.15 -15.24 -8.73
CA LYS A 242 9.47 -15.56 -8.17
C LYS A 242 10.40 -14.34 -8.23
N ASN A 243 10.47 -13.67 -9.37
CA ASN A 243 11.28 -12.46 -9.54
C ASN A 243 10.76 -11.32 -8.64
N LEU A 244 9.45 -11.11 -8.58
CA LEU A 244 8.83 -10.12 -7.69
C LEU A 244 9.19 -10.35 -6.22
N LYS A 245 9.23 -11.61 -5.77
CA LYS A 245 9.68 -11.94 -4.40
C LYS A 245 11.16 -11.63 -4.17
N LYS A 246 12.00 -11.85 -5.18
CA LYS A 246 13.42 -11.49 -5.12
C LYS A 246 13.58 -9.97 -5.03
N ASP A 247 12.90 -9.22 -5.91
CA ASP A 247 12.89 -7.76 -5.89
C ASP A 247 12.41 -7.21 -4.54
N TYR A 248 11.37 -7.82 -3.97
CA TYR A 248 10.89 -7.47 -2.63
C TYR A 248 11.96 -7.67 -1.56
N SER A 249 12.68 -8.79 -1.59
CA SER A 249 13.78 -9.05 -0.65
C SER A 249 14.91 -8.03 -0.81
N ASP A 250 15.34 -7.78 -2.05
CA ASP A 250 16.43 -6.85 -2.34
C ASP A 250 16.07 -5.41 -1.95
N ASN A 251 14.82 -4.98 -2.21
CA ASN A 251 14.33 -3.66 -1.83
C ASN A 251 14.15 -3.51 -0.31
N ILE A 252 13.71 -4.56 0.40
CA ILE A 252 13.69 -4.56 1.87
C ILE A 252 15.11 -4.40 2.42
N ASN A 253 16.09 -5.13 1.88
CA ASN A 253 17.48 -5.02 2.31
C ASN A 253 18.04 -3.61 2.09
N LYS A 254 17.79 -3.01 0.92
CA LYS A 254 18.16 -1.60 0.65
C LYS A 254 17.52 -0.62 1.65
N GLN A 255 16.25 -0.82 2.02
CA GLN A 255 15.61 0.01 3.06
C GLN A 255 16.28 -0.15 4.43
N LEU A 256 16.67 -1.38 4.79
CA LEU A 256 17.37 -1.66 6.04
C LEU A 256 18.81 -1.10 6.03
N GLU A 257 19.49 -1.09 4.89
CA GLU A 257 20.79 -0.43 4.73
C GLU A 257 20.69 1.08 4.94
N ILE A 258 19.72 1.75 4.30
CA ILE A 258 19.47 3.19 4.53
C ILE A 258 19.18 3.47 6.00
N LEU A 259 18.40 2.61 6.66
CA LEU A 259 18.14 2.74 8.10
C LEU A 259 19.43 2.66 8.92
N ARG A 260 20.31 1.67 8.66
CA ARG A 260 21.60 1.54 9.34
C ARG A 260 22.53 2.72 9.07
N GLU A 261 22.59 3.19 7.83
CA GLU A 261 23.37 4.38 7.46
C GLU A 261 22.88 5.62 8.21
N LEU A 262 21.56 5.81 8.30
CA LEU A 262 20.96 6.90 9.06
C LEU A 262 21.24 6.75 10.56
N GLU A 263 21.07 5.56 11.15
CA GLU A 263 21.38 5.30 12.56
C GLU A 263 22.83 5.64 12.90
N ASN A 264 23.78 5.21 12.06
CA ASN A 264 25.20 5.52 12.23
C ASN A 264 25.46 7.02 12.07
N TYR A 265 24.82 7.68 11.10
CA TYR A 265 24.97 9.12 10.91
C TYR A 265 24.44 9.92 12.11
N VAL A 266 23.32 9.51 12.72
CA VAL A 266 22.73 10.17 13.89
C VAL A 266 23.58 10.00 15.16
N LYS A 267 24.43 8.98 15.22
CA LYS A 267 25.44 8.81 16.29
C LYS A 267 26.61 9.79 16.13
N THR A 268 26.91 10.26 14.92
CA THR A 268 27.97 11.26 14.69
C THR A 268 27.46 12.67 15.05
N ASN A 269 28.26 13.46 15.79
CA ASN A 269 27.80 14.67 16.51
C ASN A 269 27.31 15.85 15.65
N VAL A 270 27.53 15.81 14.33
CA VAL A 270 27.16 16.91 13.40
C VAL A 270 26.05 16.44 12.46
N ILE A 271 24.81 16.79 12.82
CA ILE A 271 23.61 16.42 12.08
C ILE A 271 23.23 17.57 11.14
N ASP A 272 23.31 17.33 9.83
CA ASP A 272 22.88 18.26 8.78
C ASP A 272 21.47 17.90 8.27
N LYS A 273 20.58 18.90 8.26
CA LYS A 273 19.22 18.82 7.72
C LYS A 273 19.20 18.32 6.27
N LYS A 274 20.15 18.77 5.42
CA LYS A 274 20.19 18.39 4.00
C LYS A 274 20.46 16.89 3.82
N LYS A 275 21.35 16.32 4.63
CA LYS A 275 21.71 14.91 4.56
C LYS A 275 20.56 13.99 4.98
N ILE A 276 19.79 14.38 6.00
CA ILE A 276 18.58 13.65 6.40
C ILE A 276 17.52 13.64 5.28
N LEU A 277 17.36 14.77 4.59
CA LEU A 277 16.43 14.88 3.45
C LEU A 277 16.87 13.96 2.29
N ASP A 278 18.17 13.87 1.99
CA ASP A 278 18.70 12.95 0.98
C ASP A 278 18.39 11.49 1.33
N TYR A 279 18.60 11.06 2.58
CA TYR A 279 18.21 9.71 3.02
C TYR A 279 16.71 9.46 2.86
N ARG A 280 15.87 10.47 3.13
CA ARG A 280 14.42 10.37 2.97
C ARG A 280 14.04 10.16 1.50
N ASP A 281 14.69 10.87 0.60
CA ASP A 281 14.41 10.77 -0.83
C ASP A 281 14.93 9.46 -1.41
N LYS A 282 16.12 8.99 -0.96
CA LYS A 282 16.64 7.64 -1.26
C LYS A 282 15.69 6.54 -0.79
N PHE A 283 15.16 6.64 0.42
CA PHE A 283 14.20 5.69 0.95
C PHE A 283 12.91 5.65 0.10
N LYS A 284 12.37 6.82 -0.25
CA LYS A 284 11.15 6.93 -1.08
C LYS A 284 11.33 6.44 -2.51
N LYS A 285 12.55 6.51 -3.06
CA LYS A 285 12.87 5.96 -4.39
C LYS A 285 12.77 4.44 -4.44
N ILE A 286 12.93 3.74 -3.31
CA ILE A 286 12.76 2.29 -3.23
C ILE A 286 11.27 1.95 -3.34
N LYS A 287 10.86 1.51 -4.53
CA LYS A 287 9.50 1.02 -4.82
C LYS A 287 9.43 -0.49 -4.65
N ASN A 288 8.24 -1.06 -4.83
CA ASN A 288 8.01 -2.50 -4.86
C ASN A 288 8.52 -3.20 -3.58
N VAL A 289 7.95 -2.80 -2.44
CA VAL A 289 8.15 -3.44 -1.14
C VAL A 289 6.79 -3.89 -0.61
N PRO A 290 6.68 -5.08 0.01
CA PRO A 290 5.44 -5.50 0.65
C PRO A 290 4.92 -4.45 1.63
N PHE A 291 3.64 -4.08 1.53
CA PHE A 291 3.03 -2.99 2.30
C PHE A 291 3.35 -3.04 3.80
N LYS A 292 3.22 -4.22 4.43
CA LYS A 292 3.50 -4.41 5.85
C LYS A 292 4.95 -4.07 6.22
N ARG A 293 5.93 -4.60 5.47
CA ARG A 293 7.36 -4.35 5.69
C ARG A 293 7.75 -2.91 5.37
N ASN A 294 7.21 -2.36 4.29
CA ASN A 294 7.43 -0.97 3.94
C ASN A 294 6.97 -0.02 5.06
N ARG A 295 5.79 -0.27 5.62
CA ARG A 295 5.24 0.51 6.74
C ARG A 295 6.12 0.39 7.98
N GLU A 296 6.47 -0.83 8.39
CA GLU A 296 7.37 -1.07 9.54
C GLU A 296 8.71 -0.33 9.38
N ASN A 297 9.34 -0.41 8.19
CA ASN A 297 10.60 0.26 7.91
C ASN A 297 10.46 1.79 7.85
N TRP A 298 9.37 2.28 7.27
CA TRP A 298 9.07 3.71 7.18
C TRP A 298 8.82 4.34 8.55
N ASP A 299 8.10 3.65 9.44
CA ASP A 299 7.84 4.13 10.80
C ASP A 299 9.15 4.24 11.61
N LYS A 300 10.04 3.24 11.49
CA LYS A 300 11.39 3.30 12.07
C LYS A 300 12.22 4.46 11.49
N PHE A 301 12.16 4.64 10.17
CA PHE A 301 12.87 5.70 9.47
C PHE A 301 12.42 7.09 9.93
N ASN A 302 11.10 7.30 10.05
CA ASN A 302 10.53 8.56 10.52
C ASN A 302 10.88 8.85 11.98
N LEU A 303 10.88 7.82 12.83
CA LEU A 303 11.28 7.99 14.23
C LEU A 303 12.72 8.52 14.33
N LEU A 304 13.66 7.94 13.57
CA LEU A 304 15.05 8.41 13.51
C LEU A 304 15.16 9.83 12.93
N CYS A 305 14.40 10.13 11.88
CA CYS A 305 14.36 11.49 11.31
C CYS A 305 13.85 12.51 12.33
N ASN A 306 12.76 12.20 13.04
CA ASN A 306 12.18 13.08 14.06
C ASN A 306 13.14 13.32 15.21
N GLN A 307 13.83 12.28 15.70
CA GLN A 307 14.88 12.41 16.71
C GLN A 307 16.02 13.33 16.23
N SER A 308 16.40 13.20 14.95
CA SER A 308 17.48 14.01 14.37
C SER A 308 17.08 15.48 14.22
N PHE A 309 15.86 15.77 13.78
CA PHE A 309 15.33 17.13 13.71
C PHE A 309 15.16 17.75 15.10
N GLY A 310 14.71 16.97 16.09
CA GLY A 310 14.63 17.41 17.49
C GLY A 310 16.00 17.84 18.05
N LYS A 311 17.07 17.08 17.77
CA LYS A 311 18.45 17.47 18.15
C LYS A 311 18.93 18.75 17.45
N ILE A 312 18.52 18.99 16.20
CA ILE A 312 18.85 20.24 15.48
C ILE A 312 18.10 21.41 16.13
N GLU A 313 16.83 21.22 16.47
CA GLU A 313 15.99 22.25 17.08
C GLU A 313 16.43 22.59 18.51
N SER A 314 16.80 21.59 19.31
CA SER A 314 17.33 21.81 20.66
C SER A 314 18.61 22.65 20.61
N LYS A 315 19.59 22.27 19.77
CA LYS A 315 20.82 23.05 19.55
C LYS A 315 20.53 24.48 19.09
N ARG A 316 19.57 24.67 18.19
CA ARG A 316 19.15 26.03 17.76
C ARG A 316 18.50 26.83 18.89
N SER A 317 17.71 26.18 19.73
CA SER A 317 17.06 26.81 20.87
C SER A 317 18.06 27.22 21.95
N GLU A 318 19.10 26.39 22.19
CA GLU A 318 20.22 26.68 23.08
C GLU A 318 21.01 27.89 22.56
N ILE A 319 21.43 27.86 21.28
CA ILE A 319 22.11 28.99 20.63
C ILE A 319 21.24 30.26 20.69
N LYS A 320 19.92 30.15 20.54
CA LYS A 320 19.01 31.30 20.64
C LYS A 320 18.94 31.85 22.08
N LYS A 321 18.89 30.97 23.09
CA LYS A 321 18.92 31.37 24.52
C LYS A 321 20.24 32.06 24.88
N GLU A 322 21.36 31.47 24.49
CA GLU A 322 22.70 32.05 24.67
C GLU A 322 22.77 33.45 24.04
N LYS A 323 22.29 33.59 22.79
CA LYS A 323 22.23 34.90 22.12
C LYS A 323 21.34 35.92 22.82
N ILE A 324 20.19 35.49 23.35
CA ILE A 324 19.28 36.37 24.12
C ILE A 324 19.91 36.79 25.45
N GLU A 325 20.61 35.88 26.12
CA GLU A 325 21.29 36.18 27.38
C GLU A 325 22.43 37.21 27.16
N VAL A 326 23.25 36.99 26.13
CA VAL A 326 24.29 37.96 25.73
C VAL A 326 23.67 39.31 25.33
N PHE A 327 22.55 39.30 24.60
CA PHE A 327 21.83 40.52 24.24
C PHE A 327 21.33 41.29 25.47
N ASN A 328 20.77 40.60 26.47
CA ASN A 328 20.30 41.23 27.71
C ASN A 328 21.47 41.82 28.51
N LYS A 329 22.59 41.10 28.64
CA LYS A 329 23.83 41.60 29.27
C LYS A 329 24.35 42.86 28.59
N LYS A 330 24.36 42.90 27.24
CA LYS A 330 24.72 44.12 26.48
C LYS A 330 23.77 45.29 26.76
N ARG A 331 22.46 45.04 26.87
CA ARG A 331 21.48 46.09 27.20
C ARG A 331 21.61 46.63 28.62
N GLU A 332 21.92 45.78 29.59
CA GLU A 332 22.19 46.22 30.96
C GLU A 332 23.44 47.09 31.03
N LEU A 333 24.51 46.67 30.34
CA LEU A 333 25.72 47.46 30.20
C LEU A 333 25.43 48.84 29.59
N LEU A 334 24.61 48.91 28.53
CA LEU A 334 24.19 50.17 27.90
C LEU A 334 23.45 51.13 28.85
N LYS A 335 22.66 50.61 29.80
CA LYS A 335 21.92 51.44 30.77
C LYS A 335 22.81 51.99 31.87
N ASN A 336 23.86 51.27 32.24
CA ASN A 336 24.76 51.61 33.35
C ASN A 336 26.07 52.27 32.88
N LEU A 337 26.12 52.74 31.62
CA LEU A 337 27.31 53.40 31.07
C LEU A 337 27.64 54.67 31.84
N ASN A 338 28.86 54.72 32.39
CA ASN A 338 29.42 55.90 33.05
C ASN A 338 30.76 56.29 32.39
N LEU A 339 30.88 57.57 32.03
CA LEU A 339 32.09 58.14 31.43
C LEU A 339 33.33 58.11 32.32
N ASN A 340 33.18 57.90 33.62
CA ASN A 340 34.32 57.82 34.54
C ASN A 340 35.05 56.47 34.44
N ASN A 341 34.40 55.42 33.91
CA ASN A 341 34.94 54.06 33.78
C ASN A 341 34.87 53.53 32.32
N ILE A 342 35.11 54.40 31.33
CA ILE A 342 34.96 54.05 29.89
C ILE A 342 35.80 52.83 29.49
N ASP A 343 37.06 52.75 29.94
CA ASP A 343 37.92 51.62 29.58
C ASP A 343 37.41 50.29 30.16
N SER A 344 36.88 50.30 31.39
CA SER A 344 36.24 49.12 32.00
C SER A 344 34.98 48.70 31.24
N ASN A 345 34.15 49.67 30.82
CA ASN A 345 32.94 49.39 30.05
C ASN A 345 33.25 48.84 28.64
N ILE A 346 34.38 49.26 28.06
CA ILE A 346 34.87 48.75 26.76
C ILE A 346 35.39 47.32 26.91
N GLU A 347 36.12 47.00 27.98
CA GLU A 347 36.56 45.63 28.23
C GLU A 347 35.39 44.69 28.51
N GLU A 348 34.41 45.13 29.29
CA GLU A 348 33.19 44.35 29.54
C GLU A 348 32.40 44.13 28.24
N TRP A 349 32.25 45.16 27.39
CA TRP A 349 31.61 45.05 26.08
C TRP A 349 32.33 44.08 25.14
N LYS A 350 33.67 44.04 25.18
CA LYS A 350 34.49 43.09 24.41
C LYS A 350 34.42 41.67 24.92
N SER A 351 34.31 41.50 26.23
CA SER A 351 34.21 40.17 26.86
C SER A 351 32.91 39.46 26.51
N LEU A 352 31.87 40.23 26.13
CA LEU A 352 30.61 39.71 25.65
C LEU A 352 30.76 39.29 24.17
N GLU A 353 30.53 38.01 23.89
CA GLU A 353 30.66 37.47 22.53
C GLU A 353 29.85 38.28 21.49
N TYR A 354 30.37 38.30 20.26
CA TYR A 354 29.75 39.03 19.16
C TYR A 354 28.38 38.45 18.80
N THR A 355 27.33 39.26 18.98
CA THR A 355 25.93 38.87 18.74
C THR A 355 25.54 38.97 17.26
N GLY A 356 26.39 39.53 16.40
CA GLY A 356 26.07 39.72 14.98
C GLY A 356 25.23 40.96 14.66
N SER A 357 25.01 41.86 15.63
CA SER A 357 24.03 42.94 15.53
C SER A 357 24.70 44.32 15.42
N ILE A 358 24.80 44.83 14.19
CA ILE A 358 25.26 46.20 13.85
C ILE A 358 24.43 47.29 14.56
N LYS A 359 23.21 46.96 15.01
CA LYS A 359 22.32 47.90 15.70
C LYS A 359 22.79 48.19 17.13
N GLU A 360 23.21 47.17 17.87
CA GLU A 360 23.69 47.30 19.25
C GLU A 360 24.98 48.12 19.32
N GLU A 361 25.88 47.94 18.36
CA GLU A 361 27.13 48.72 18.25
C GLU A 361 26.87 50.20 17.96
N LYS A 362 25.93 50.49 17.06
CA LYS A 362 25.53 51.87 16.76
C LYS A 362 24.86 52.53 17.96
N GLU A 363 24.05 51.79 18.71
CA GLU A 363 23.39 52.27 19.92
C GLU A 363 24.41 52.59 21.03
N PHE A 364 25.40 51.72 21.23
CA PHE A 364 26.54 51.96 22.14
C PHE A 364 27.29 53.25 21.79
N LEU A 365 27.67 53.41 20.52
CA LEU A 365 28.36 54.62 20.05
C LEU A 365 27.50 55.88 20.16
N THR A 366 26.18 55.76 19.98
CA THR A 366 25.25 56.89 20.11
C THR A 366 25.09 57.34 21.56
N ILE A 367 25.01 56.39 22.51
CA ILE A 367 24.92 56.70 23.94
C ILE A 367 26.22 57.36 24.42
N ILE A 368 27.38 56.82 24.03
CA ILE A 368 28.67 57.45 24.33
C ILE A 368 28.76 58.87 23.76
N LYS A 369 28.26 59.08 22.52
CA LYS A 369 28.21 60.41 21.93
C LYS A 369 27.37 61.39 22.76
N LYS A 370 26.16 60.99 23.17
CA LYS A 370 25.26 61.82 24.00
C LYS A 370 25.88 62.14 25.37
N GLU A 371 26.51 61.16 26.00
CA GLU A 371 27.20 61.34 27.27
C GLU A 371 28.38 62.33 27.13
N LEU A 372 29.15 62.25 26.04
CA LEU A 372 30.24 63.19 25.75
C LEU A 372 29.73 64.61 25.45
N GLU A 373 28.58 64.75 24.77
CA GLU A 373 27.88 66.02 24.53
C GLU A 373 27.42 66.66 25.87
N ASN A 374 26.88 65.86 26.80
CA ASN A 374 26.46 66.33 28.13
C ASN A 374 27.60 66.86 29.01
N LYS A 375 28.86 66.49 28.75
CA LYS A 375 30.06 67.02 29.44
C LYS A 375 30.60 68.33 28.85
N ASN A 376 29.86 69.02 27.97
CA ASN A 376 30.26 70.27 27.31
C ASN A 376 31.60 70.18 26.54
N LYS A 377 31.91 69.02 25.94
CA LYS A 377 33.08 68.87 25.06
C LYS A 377 32.81 69.47 23.67
N ASN A 378 33.85 70.03 23.04
CA ASN A 378 33.75 70.55 21.68
C ASN A 378 33.54 69.42 20.65
N SER A 379 32.89 69.73 19.53
CA SER A 379 32.58 68.76 18.47
C SER A 379 33.81 67.97 17.99
N ASP A 380 34.97 68.63 17.91
CA ASP A 380 36.23 68.01 17.49
C ASP A 380 36.77 67.01 18.54
N GLU A 381 36.59 67.28 19.84
CA GLU A 381 37.04 66.37 20.91
C GLU A 381 36.17 65.11 21.01
N ILE A 382 34.87 65.26 20.75
CA ILE A 382 33.91 64.14 20.72
C ILE A 382 34.26 63.18 19.59
N GLU A 383 34.63 63.70 18.42
CA GLU A 383 34.99 62.88 17.25
C GLU A 383 36.30 62.10 17.46
N ILE A 384 37.28 62.73 18.12
CA ILE A 384 38.55 62.08 18.49
C ILE A 384 38.32 60.94 19.49
N GLU A 385 37.55 61.16 20.55
CA GLU A 385 37.26 60.13 21.56
C GLU A 385 36.40 58.99 20.98
N LEU A 386 35.40 59.30 20.14
CA LEU A 386 34.64 58.27 19.44
C LEU A 386 35.50 57.43 18.49
N SER A 387 36.50 58.04 17.85
CA SER A 387 37.43 57.32 16.96
C SER A 387 38.33 56.36 17.73
N LYS A 388 38.82 56.75 18.91
CA LYS A 388 39.56 55.86 19.83
C LYS A 388 38.71 54.70 20.34
N ILE A 389 37.44 54.95 20.65
CA ILE A 389 36.52 53.92 21.14
C ILE A 389 36.15 52.95 20.02
N LYS A 390 35.91 53.45 18.80
CA LYS A 390 35.70 52.64 17.60
C LYS A 390 36.89 51.74 17.31
N SER A 391 38.11 52.26 17.39
CA SER A 391 39.32 51.49 17.11
C SER A 391 39.52 50.35 18.12
N LYS A 392 39.11 50.56 19.37
CA LYS A 392 39.09 49.52 20.38
C LYS A 392 38.01 48.46 20.11
N ILE A 393 36.78 48.84 19.74
CA ILE A 393 35.62 47.92 19.73
C ILE A 393 35.43 47.16 18.41
N LEU A 394 35.80 47.76 17.27
CA LEU A 394 35.54 47.18 15.95
C LEU A 394 36.47 46.01 15.64
N ASP A 395 35.98 45.04 14.86
CA ASP A 395 36.79 43.96 14.31
C ASP A 395 37.67 44.45 13.15
N LYS A 396 38.70 43.68 12.79
CA LYS A 396 39.69 44.07 11.75
C LYS A 396 39.04 44.44 10.41
N ASP A 397 37.97 43.74 10.02
CA ASP A 397 37.27 43.99 8.76
C ASP A 397 36.45 45.28 8.81
N SER A 398 35.76 45.58 9.92
CA SER A 398 35.07 46.87 10.09
C SER A 398 36.03 48.05 10.26
N ILE A 399 37.18 47.84 10.91
CA ILE A 399 38.26 48.84 10.99
C ILE A 399 38.75 49.19 9.59
N ASN A 400 38.98 48.19 8.73
CA ASN A 400 39.39 48.41 7.34
C ASN A 400 38.31 49.13 6.52
N PHE A 401 37.03 48.83 6.73
CA PHE A 401 35.93 49.54 6.08
C PHE A 401 35.88 51.03 6.47
N GLU A 402 35.99 51.34 7.75
CA GLU A 402 36.03 52.74 8.22
C GLU A 402 37.29 53.48 7.76
N LYS A 403 38.46 52.82 7.75
CA LYS A 403 39.70 53.37 7.15
C LYS A 403 39.49 53.75 5.69
N ASN A 404 38.94 52.83 4.90
CA ASN A 404 38.67 53.06 3.47
C ASN A 404 37.68 54.21 3.24
N LYS A 405 36.70 54.38 4.13
CA LYS A 405 35.73 55.48 4.04
C LYS A 405 36.38 56.83 4.33
N ILE A 406 37.28 56.90 5.31
CA ILE A 406 38.05 58.11 5.62
C ILE A 406 39.00 58.44 4.46
N ILE A 407 39.72 57.44 3.93
CA ILE A 407 40.62 57.60 2.78
C ILE A 407 39.87 58.15 1.57
N LYS A 408 38.69 57.59 1.23
CA LYS A 408 37.87 58.09 0.12
C LYS A 408 37.44 59.55 0.32
N LYS A 409 37.05 59.95 1.54
CA LYS A 409 36.72 61.35 1.83
C LYS A 409 37.93 62.27 1.66
N ILE A 410 39.11 61.84 2.11
CA ILE A 410 40.36 62.59 1.91
C ILE A 410 40.66 62.72 0.41
N GLU A 411 40.50 61.66 -0.37
CA GLU A 411 40.67 61.69 -1.83
C GLU A 411 39.67 62.62 -2.51
N ASP A 412 38.41 62.63 -2.08
CA ASP A 412 37.38 63.51 -2.63
C ASP A 412 37.66 64.98 -2.30
N TYR A 413 38.11 65.31 -1.08
CA TYR A 413 38.56 66.66 -0.76
C TYR A 413 39.83 67.04 -1.54
N LYS A 414 40.79 66.12 -1.72
CA LYS A 414 41.99 66.35 -2.56
C LYS A 414 41.62 66.59 -4.03
N LYS A 415 40.63 65.87 -4.57
CA LYS A 415 40.07 66.10 -5.91
C LYS A 415 39.38 67.45 -6.02
N GLN A 416 38.57 67.82 -5.03
CA GLN A 416 37.91 69.13 -5.00
C GLN A 416 38.93 70.26 -4.92
N ILE A 417 39.98 70.13 -4.10
CA ILE A 417 41.10 71.07 -4.05
C ILE A 417 41.78 71.15 -5.41
N SER A 418 42.13 70.02 -6.03
CA SER A 418 42.78 70.01 -7.35
C SER A 418 41.91 70.63 -8.45
N GLN A 419 40.59 70.42 -8.42
CA GLN A 419 39.65 71.09 -9.34
C GLN A 419 39.61 72.59 -9.09
N LEU A 420 39.54 73.02 -7.83
CA LEU A 420 39.57 74.45 -7.49
C LEU A 420 40.92 75.09 -7.86
N GLU A 421 42.05 74.41 -7.64
CA GLU A 421 43.40 74.86 -8.02
C GLU A 421 43.59 74.91 -9.54
N ASN A 422 43.10 73.92 -10.29
CA ASN A 422 43.10 73.93 -11.75
C ASN A 422 42.21 75.05 -12.30
N ASN A 423 41.02 75.23 -11.72
CA ASN A 423 40.13 76.34 -12.08
C ASN A 423 40.79 77.69 -11.79
N LEU A 424 41.50 77.85 -10.67
CA LEU A 424 42.30 79.05 -10.39
C LEU A 424 43.43 79.27 -11.41
N THR A 425 44.03 78.18 -11.91
CA THR A 425 45.12 78.22 -12.90
C THR A 425 44.60 78.59 -14.30
N PHE A 426 43.38 78.16 -14.66
CA PHE A 426 42.73 78.47 -15.94
C PHE A 426 42.07 79.85 -15.98
N VAL A 427 41.68 80.42 -14.84
CA VAL A 427 41.20 81.81 -14.75
C VAL A 427 42.40 82.76 -14.72
N SER A 428 43.22 82.71 -15.77
CA SER A 428 44.18 83.76 -16.06
C SER A 428 43.51 84.79 -16.97
N GLN A 429 43.39 86.01 -16.45
CA GLN A 429 42.95 87.26 -17.09
C GLN A 429 41.47 87.64 -16.93
N LYS A 430 41.24 88.44 -15.88
CA LYS A 430 40.12 89.39 -15.62
C LYS A 430 38.77 88.80 -15.17
N SER A 431 38.58 88.60 -13.86
CA SER A 431 37.28 88.71 -13.18
C SER A 431 37.42 88.80 -11.64
N ASP A 432 36.43 89.41 -10.98
CA ASP A 432 36.28 89.82 -9.57
C ASP A 432 37.10 89.16 -8.45
N THR A 433 37.71 90.00 -7.61
CA THR A 433 38.54 89.66 -6.42
C THR A 433 37.80 88.90 -5.30
N SER A 434 36.45 88.96 -5.23
CA SER A 434 35.70 88.26 -4.17
C SER A 434 35.58 86.74 -4.42
N ILE A 435 35.50 86.32 -5.68
CA ILE A 435 35.38 84.91 -6.07
C ILE A 435 36.69 84.17 -5.75
N PHE A 436 37.84 84.80 -6.02
CA PHE A 436 39.16 84.26 -5.67
C PHE A 436 39.35 84.07 -4.16
N SER A 437 38.90 85.04 -3.35
CA SER A 437 38.96 84.93 -1.88
C SER A 437 38.10 83.76 -1.35
N ASN A 438 36.90 83.59 -1.90
CA ASN A 438 36.03 82.47 -1.54
C ASN A 438 36.61 81.11 -1.96
N VAL A 439 37.24 81.02 -3.14
CA VAL A 439 37.91 79.78 -3.58
C VAL A 439 39.11 79.46 -2.69
N HIS A 440 39.94 80.45 -2.32
CA HIS A 440 41.04 80.24 -1.37
C HIS A 440 40.54 79.86 0.03
N SER A 441 39.44 80.46 0.51
CA SER A 441 38.80 80.10 1.76
C SER A 441 38.31 78.65 1.76
N ASN A 442 37.68 78.21 0.66
CA ASN A 442 37.23 76.82 0.47
C ASN A 442 38.39 75.83 0.37
N ILE A 443 39.48 76.17 -0.32
CA ILE A 443 40.69 75.34 -0.34
C ILE A 443 41.26 75.21 1.07
N ASN A 444 41.32 76.30 1.84
CA ASN A 444 41.82 76.27 3.22
C ASN A 444 40.90 75.50 4.16
N SER A 445 39.58 75.58 4.00
CA SER A 445 38.64 74.79 4.79
C SER A 445 38.76 73.29 4.46
N PHE A 446 38.85 72.92 3.19
CA PHE A 446 39.10 71.53 2.78
C PHE A 446 40.46 71.00 3.27
N ARG A 447 41.52 71.82 3.27
CA ARG A 447 42.83 71.44 3.85
C ARG A 447 42.73 71.18 5.35
N LYS A 448 42.04 72.03 6.10
CA LYS A 448 41.79 71.83 7.55
C LYS A 448 40.98 70.55 7.81
N GLU A 449 39.97 70.27 7.00
CA GLU A 449 39.18 69.04 7.11
C GLU A 449 39.99 67.78 6.74
N ILE A 450 40.90 67.86 5.75
CA ILE A 450 41.86 66.79 5.44
C ILE A 450 42.78 66.53 6.63
N GLU A 451 43.37 67.56 7.24
CA GLU A 451 44.24 67.40 8.41
C GLU A 451 43.52 66.72 9.58
N LYS A 452 42.24 67.03 9.81
CA LYS A 452 41.40 66.36 10.81
C LYS A 452 41.17 64.89 10.47
N LEU A 453 40.79 64.60 9.22
CA LEU A 453 40.56 63.23 8.77
C LEU A 453 41.83 62.38 8.80
N GLU A 454 43.00 62.96 8.48
CA GLU A 454 44.30 62.30 8.56
C GLU A 454 44.69 61.98 10.02
N LYS A 455 44.42 62.89 10.98
CA LYS A 455 44.57 62.61 12.42
C LYS A 455 43.65 61.50 12.91
N ASN A 456 42.38 61.49 12.46
CA ASN A 456 41.43 60.43 12.81
C ASN A 456 41.85 59.08 12.21
N LEU A 457 42.38 59.08 10.98
CA LEU A 457 42.90 57.88 10.32
C LEU A 457 44.11 57.30 11.08
N ASP A 458 45.03 58.16 11.52
CA ASP A 458 46.20 57.75 12.32
C ASP A 458 45.77 57.11 13.65
N LEU A 459 44.81 57.72 14.36
CA LEU A 459 44.28 57.18 15.62
C LEU A 459 43.57 55.83 15.45
N ILE A 460 42.81 55.63 14.38
CA ILE A 460 42.16 54.35 14.04
C ILE A 460 43.20 53.29 13.59
N SER A 461 44.40 53.71 13.21
CA SER A 461 45.48 52.84 12.73
C SER A 461 46.48 52.40 13.80
N LYS A 462 46.56 53.09 14.94
CA LYS A 462 47.51 52.86 16.04
C LYS A 462 47.07 51.85 17.10
N SER A 463 45.88 51.28 16.98
CA SER A 463 45.36 50.17 17.80
C SER A 463 45.18 48.93 16.95
#